data_AF-A0A6L5G0S7-F1
#
_entry.id   AF-A0A6L5G0S7-F1
#
_cell.length_a   1.000
_cell.length_b   1.000
_cell.length_c   1.000
_cell.angle_alpha   90.00
_cell.angle_beta   90.00
_cell.angle_gamma   90.00
#
_symmetry.space_group_name_H-M   'P 1'
#
loop_
_entity.id
_entity.type
_entity.pdbx_description
1 polymer ?
#
loop_
_entity_poly.entity_id
_entity_poly.type
_entity_poly.pdbx_seq_one_letter_code
_entity_poly.pdbx_strand_id
1 'polypeptide(L)'
;MTSGAVSALLAVLFLGYAEGLRRFYPSKQTWLRIRSRHGRRAARAMRERFEDLADSGIAPKISVVLLALVAVWIAAAPALDKYWYEVAIDALPYPFIAVALLRAPGSLRKIAERIRTYEREIGEDPERDLGDDGPGPTDLAL
;
A
#
# COMPACT_ATOMS: atom_id res chain seq x y z
N MET A 1 18.06 -21.11 -10.82
CA MET A 1 17.49 -20.36 -11.97
C MET A 1 15.99 -20.12 -11.86
N THR A 2 15.17 -21.06 -11.35
CA THR A 2 13.71 -20.89 -11.21
C THR A 2 13.29 -19.81 -10.21
N SER A 3 14.04 -19.59 -9.12
CA SER A 3 13.71 -18.62 -8.08
C SER A 3 13.69 -17.16 -8.56
N GLY A 4 14.68 -16.76 -9.38
CA GLY A 4 14.81 -15.40 -9.89
C GLY A 4 13.68 -15.02 -10.86
N ALA A 5 13.39 -15.89 -11.82
CA ALA A 5 12.27 -15.68 -12.76
C ALA A 5 10.91 -15.63 -12.03
N VAL A 6 10.71 -16.49 -11.03
CA VAL A 6 9.50 -16.45 -10.18
C VAL A 6 9.42 -15.14 -9.40
N SER A 7 10.52 -14.66 -8.83
CA SER A 7 10.55 -13.40 -8.09
C SER A 7 10.26 -12.17 -8.96
N ALA A 8 10.77 -12.15 -10.20
CA ALA A 8 10.47 -11.10 -11.17
C ALA A 8 8.99 -11.09 -11.58
N LEU A 9 8.43 -12.29 -11.84
CA LEU A 9 7.01 -12.44 -12.13
C LEU A 9 6.15 -11.95 -10.95
N LEU A 10 6.49 -12.35 -9.73
CA LEU A 10 5.80 -11.89 -8.52
C LEU A 10 5.89 -10.37 -8.35
N ALA A 11 7.03 -9.76 -8.66
CA ALA A 11 7.19 -8.31 -8.58
C ALA A 11 6.34 -7.56 -9.62
N VAL A 12 6.22 -8.08 -10.85
CA VAL A 12 5.31 -7.55 -11.86
C VAL A 12 3.85 -7.72 -11.45
N LEU A 13 3.47 -8.89 -10.92
CA LEU A 13 2.14 -9.14 -10.39
C LEU A 13 1.80 -8.21 -9.23
N PHE A 14 2.76 -7.95 -8.33
CA PHE A 14 2.60 -7.03 -7.22
C PHE A 14 2.38 -5.59 -7.70
N LEU A 15 3.13 -5.15 -8.72
CA LEU A 15 2.93 -3.85 -9.36
C LEU A 15 1.52 -3.75 -9.98
N GLY A 16 1.09 -4.79 -10.69
CA GLY A 16 -0.27 -4.88 -11.25
C GLY A 16 -1.36 -4.87 -10.16
N TYR A 17 -1.12 -5.58 -9.06
CA TYR A 17 -2.01 -5.58 -7.90
C TYR A 17 -2.12 -4.20 -7.26
N ALA A 18 -1.00 -3.49 -7.07
CA ALA A 18 -0.99 -2.14 -6.52
C ALA A 18 -1.76 -1.14 -7.42
N GLU A 19 -1.63 -1.26 -8.74
CA GLU A 19 -2.39 -0.46 -9.69
C GLU A 19 -3.88 -0.84 -9.71
N GLY A 20 -4.19 -2.13 -9.58
CA GLY A 20 -5.56 -2.63 -9.43
C GLY A 20 -6.23 -2.10 -8.16
N LEU A 21 -5.52 -2.12 -7.04
CA LEU A 21 -5.99 -1.57 -5.76
C LEU A 21 -6.34 -0.09 -5.91
N ARG A 22 -5.44 0.70 -6.51
CA ARG A 22 -5.70 2.12 -6.81
C ARG A 22 -6.96 2.33 -7.63
N ARG A 23 -7.19 1.51 -8.66
CA ARG A 23 -8.27 1.71 -9.63
C ARG A 23 -9.62 1.24 -9.10
N PHE A 24 -9.66 0.13 -8.38
CA PHE A 24 -10.90 -0.56 -8.05
C PHE A 24 -11.23 -0.59 -6.55
N TYR A 25 -10.25 -0.40 -5.68
CA TYR A 25 -10.44 -0.47 -4.23
C TYR A 25 -10.65 0.90 -3.56
N PRO A 26 -11.51 0.99 -2.54
CA PRO A 26 -12.61 0.08 -2.26
C PRO A 26 -13.76 0.31 -3.26
N SER A 27 -14.52 -0.73 -3.55
CA SER A 27 -15.82 -0.55 -4.20
C SER A 27 -16.82 0.04 -3.19
N LYS A 28 -17.83 0.77 -3.65
CA LYS A 28 -18.88 1.33 -2.78
C LYS A 28 -19.57 0.25 -1.95
N GLN A 29 -19.85 -0.93 -2.53
CA GLN A 29 -20.44 -2.06 -1.81
C GLN A 29 -19.51 -2.63 -0.74
N THR A 30 -18.21 -2.74 -1.03
CA THR A 30 -17.20 -3.19 -0.05
C THR A 30 -17.13 -2.22 1.11
N TRP A 31 -17.07 -0.91 0.83
CA TRP A 31 -17.05 0.13 1.85
C TRP A 31 -18.32 0.12 2.70
N LEU A 32 -19.51 0.04 2.08
CA LEU A 32 -20.79 -0.06 2.80
C LEU A 32 -20.84 -1.28 3.72
N ARG A 33 -20.30 -2.42 3.27
CA ARG A 33 -20.22 -3.65 4.08
C ARG A 33 -19.25 -3.51 5.26
N ILE A 34 -18.11 -2.84 5.06
CA ILE A 34 -17.17 -2.56 6.15
C ILE A 34 -17.82 -1.64 7.18
N ARG A 35 -18.46 -0.56 6.69
CA ARG A 35 -19.19 0.42 7.51
C ARG A 35 -20.35 -0.21 8.28
N SER A 36 -21.13 -1.09 7.67
CA SER A 36 -22.26 -1.75 8.35
C SER A 36 -21.80 -2.70 9.46
N ARG A 37 -20.62 -3.31 9.33
CA ARG A 37 -20.07 -4.25 10.32
C ARG A 37 -19.30 -3.57 11.45
N HIS A 38 -18.51 -2.54 11.15
CA HIS A 38 -17.60 -1.91 12.11
C HIS A 38 -18.05 -0.50 12.53
N GLY A 39 -19.13 0.01 11.94
CA GLY A 39 -19.65 1.34 12.18
C GLY A 39 -18.95 2.43 11.37
N ARG A 40 -19.51 3.65 11.51
CA ARG A 40 -19.03 4.86 10.82
C ARG A 40 -17.62 5.26 11.25
N ARG A 41 -17.31 5.20 12.55
CA ARG A 41 -15.97 5.56 13.07
C ARG A 41 -14.86 4.69 12.51
N ALA A 42 -15.06 3.38 12.45
CA ALA A 42 -14.04 2.47 11.92
C ALA A 42 -13.79 2.73 10.42
N ALA A 43 -14.84 3.02 9.65
CA ALA A 43 -14.71 3.39 8.25
C ALA A 43 -13.94 4.71 8.06
N ARG A 44 -14.17 5.69 8.95
CA ARG A 44 -13.43 6.97 8.94
C ARG A 44 -11.98 6.81 9.39
N ALA A 45 -11.74 6.12 10.50
CA ALA A 45 -10.39 5.82 10.98
C ALA A 45 -9.57 5.07 9.92
N MET A 46 -10.20 4.20 9.12
CA MET A 46 -9.57 3.57 7.98
C MET A 46 -9.16 4.57 6.89
N ARG A 47 -10.02 5.54 6.56
CA ARG A 47 -9.68 6.63 5.62
C ARG A 47 -8.52 7.46 6.13
N GLU A 48 -8.57 7.90 7.39
CA GLU A 48 -7.53 8.72 8.02
C GLU A 48 -6.19 7.99 8.04
N ARG A 49 -6.17 6.69 8.40
CA ARG A 49 -4.96 5.87 8.31
C ARG A 49 -4.37 5.84 6.90
N PHE A 50 -5.20 5.81 5.85
CA PHE A 50 -4.69 5.87 4.48
C PHE A 50 -4.13 7.25 4.12
N GLU A 51 -4.73 8.33 4.62
CA GLU A 51 -4.21 9.70 4.47
C GLU A 51 -2.87 9.84 5.19
N ASP A 52 -2.79 9.45 6.47
CA ASP A 52 -1.58 9.48 7.28
C ASP A 52 -0.45 8.66 6.66
N LEU A 53 -0.74 7.43 6.20
CA LEU A 53 0.24 6.58 5.55
C LEU A 53 0.74 7.16 4.24
N ALA A 54 -0.14 7.82 3.47
CA ALA A 54 0.25 8.49 2.24
C ALA A 54 1.19 9.68 2.50
N ASP A 55 1.01 10.37 3.63
CA ASP A 55 1.77 11.58 3.98
C ASP A 55 3.01 11.29 4.84
N SER A 56 3.12 10.09 5.42
CA SER A 56 4.23 9.66 6.29
C SER A 56 5.63 9.75 5.65
N GLY A 57 5.73 9.81 4.32
CA GLY A 57 7.01 9.77 3.60
C GLY A 57 7.83 8.49 3.83
N ILE A 58 7.23 7.43 4.40
CA ILE A 58 7.91 6.17 4.68
C ILE A 58 8.21 5.43 3.37
N ALA A 59 7.27 5.44 2.42
CA ALA A 59 7.42 4.76 1.14
C ALA A 59 8.70 5.15 0.37
N PRO A 60 9.03 6.44 0.13
CA PRO A 60 10.29 6.80 -0.52
C PRO A 60 11.52 6.41 0.28
N LYS A 61 11.47 6.48 1.63
CA LYS A 61 12.60 6.04 2.48
C LYS A 61 12.87 4.54 2.31
N ILE A 62 11.83 3.71 2.37
CA ILE A 62 11.95 2.26 2.15
C ILE A 62 12.48 1.97 0.76
N SER A 63 11.99 2.66 -0.28
CA SER A 63 12.49 2.48 -1.65
C SER A 63 13.98 2.80 -1.77
N VAL A 64 14.46 3.89 -1.15
CA VAL A 64 15.90 4.24 -1.15
C VAL A 64 16.73 3.18 -0.43
N VAL A 65 16.30 2.75 0.75
CA VAL A 65 16.98 1.68 1.51
C VAL A 65 17.04 0.39 0.70
N LEU A 66 15.94 0.02 0.04
CA LEU A 66 15.88 -1.16 -0.82
C LEU A 66 16.89 -1.07 -1.97
N LEU A 67 16.92 0.05 -2.68
CA LEU A 67 17.87 0.25 -3.79
C LEU A 67 19.33 0.26 -3.31
N ALA A 68 19.59 0.83 -2.14
CA ALA A 68 20.92 0.81 -1.52
C ALA A 68 21.36 -0.63 -1.18
N LEU A 69 20.48 -1.44 -0.60
CA LEU A 69 20.75 -2.85 -0.32
C LEU A 69 21.05 -3.64 -1.60
N VAL A 70 20.32 -3.37 -2.68
CA VAL A 70 20.56 -4.00 -3.99
C VAL A 70 21.90 -3.57 -4.57
N ALA A 71 22.27 -2.29 -4.46
CA ALA A 71 23.58 -1.81 -4.90
C ALA A 71 24.72 -2.48 -4.12
N VAL A 72 24.58 -2.63 -2.80
CA VAL A 72 25.54 -3.35 -1.94
C VAL A 72 25.64 -4.82 -2.38
N TRP A 73 24.52 -5.48 -2.67
CA TRP A 73 24.50 -6.85 -3.16
C TRP A 73 25.24 -7.01 -4.50
N ILE A 74 24.95 -6.13 -5.46
CA ILE A 74 25.62 -6.14 -6.77
C ILE A 74 27.14 -5.92 -6.59
N ALA A 75 27.54 -5.01 -5.70
CA ALA A 75 28.94 -4.74 -5.41
C ALA A 75 29.66 -5.91 -4.70
N ALA A 76 28.94 -6.71 -3.91
CA ALA A 76 29.47 -7.90 -3.24
C ALA A 76 29.53 -9.14 -4.14
N ALA A 77 28.81 -9.16 -5.27
CA ALA A 77 28.73 -10.31 -6.16
C ALA A 77 30.09 -10.79 -6.74
N PRO A 78 31.05 -9.92 -7.09
CA PRO A 78 32.38 -10.35 -7.56
C PRO A 78 33.15 -11.17 -6.52
N ALA A 79 32.91 -10.92 -5.22
CA ALA A 79 33.54 -11.68 -4.15
C ALA A 79 32.90 -13.07 -3.93
N LEU A 80 31.73 -13.30 -4.51
CA LEU A 80 30.95 -14.54 -4.40
C LEU A 80 31.07 -15.44 -5.64
N ASP A 81 31.97 -15.10 -6.57
CA ASP A 81 32.22 -15.83 -7.82
C ASP A 81 30.95 -16.02 -8.67
N LYS A 82 30.01 -15.09 -8.56
CA LYS A 82 28.74 -15.11 -9.30
C LYS A 82 28.91 -14.58 -10.72
N TYR A 83 28.28 -15.26 -11.67
CA TYR A 83 28.19 -14.74 -13.03
C TYR A 83 27.29 -13.50 -13.12
N TRP A 84 27.62 -12.58 -14.01
CA TRP A 84 26.90 -11.32 -14.20
C TRP A 84 25.39 -11.50 -14.47
N TYR A 85 25.00 -12.59 -15.15
CA TYR A 85 23.59 -12.88 -15.46
C TYR A 85 22.81 -13.33 -14.23
N GLU A 86 23.45 -13.99 -13.26
CA GLU A 86 22.79 -14.40 -12.00
C GLU A 86 22.50 -13.18 -11.13
N VAL A 87 23.47 -12.25 -11.07
CA VAL A 87 23.32 -10.98 -10.37
C VAL A 87 22.20 -10.14 -10.99
N ALA A 88 22.13 -10.09 -12.33
CA ALA A 88 21.10 -9.35 -13.04
C ALA A 88 19.69 -9.91 -12.78
N ILE A 89 19.53 -11.24 -12.82
CA ILE A 89 18.24 -11.90 -12.56
C ILE A 89 17.81 -11.71 -11.09
N ASP A 90 18.75 -11.81 -10.13
CA ASP A 90 18.46 -11.57 -8.72
C ASP A 90 18.07 -10.11 -8.45
N ALA A 91 18.66 -9.16 -9.17
CA ALA A 91 18.42 -7.72 -8.98
C ALA A 91 17.13 -7.20 -9.64
N LEU A 92 16.65 -7.88 -10.69
CA LEU A 92 15.53 -7.44 -11.53
C LEU A 92 14.18 -7.19 -10.79
N PRO A 93 13.79 -7.96 -9.74
CA PRO A 93 12.54 -7.72 -9.02
C PRO A 93 12.50 -6.39 -8.26
N TYR A 94 13.64 -5.92 -7.75
CA TYR A 94 13.68 -4.80 -6.80
C TYR A 94 13.31 -3.45 -7.42
N PRO A 95 13.69 -3.10 -8.65
CA PRO A 95 13.17 -1.92 -9.34
C PRO A 95 11.64 -1.90 -9.42
N PHE A 96 10.99 -3.03 -9.72
CA PHE A 96 9.52 -3.09 -9.78
C PHE A 96 8.89 -2.86 -8.40
N ILE A 97 9.47 -3.44 -7.34
CA ILE A 97 9.04 -3.22 -5.96
C ILE A 97 9.24 -1.74 -5.57
N ALA A 98 10.38 -1.15 -5.90
CA ALA A 98 10.67 0.26 -5.62
C ALA A 98 9.67 1.19 -6.32
N VAL A 99 9.34 0.92 -7.59
CA VAL A 99 8.32 1.69 -8.33
C VAL A 99 6.93 1.52 -7.69
N ALA A 100 6.56 0.29 -7.28
CA ALA A 100 5.29 0.04 -6.60
C ALA A 100 5.20 0.82 -5.28
N LEU A 101 6.26 0.81 -4.47
CA LEU A 101 6.36 1.57 -3.22
C LEU A 101 6.23 3.08 -3.47
N LEU A 102 6.95 3.62 -4.47
CA LEU A 102 6.88 5.05 -4.80
C LEU A 102 5.49 5.47 -5.29
N ARG A 103 4.73 4.58 -5.91
CA ARG A 103 3.35 4.84 -6.33
C ARG A 103 2.32 4.67 -5.21
N ALA A 104 2.66 3.91 -4.16
CA ALA A 104 1.73 3.60 -3.08
C ALA A 104 1.09 4.84 -2.43
N PRO A 105 1.80 5.93 -2.10
CA PRO A 105 1.19 7.15 -1.56
C PRO A 105 0.09 7.73 -2.46
N GLY A 106 0.33 7.77 -3.77
CA GLY A 106 -0.64 8.25 -4.74
C GLY A 106 -1.86 7.32 -4.85
N SER A 107 -1.68 6.02 -4.66
CA SER A 107 -2.78 5.04 -4.60
C SER A 107 -3.61 5.21 -3.33
N LEU A 108 -2.97 5.37 -2.18
CA LEU A 108 -3.61 5.58 -0.89
C LEU A 108 -4.44 6.87 -0.86
N ARG A 109 -3.90 7.98 -1.41
CA ARG A 109 -4.66 9.24 -1.54
C ARG A 109 -5.93 9.06 -2.36
N LYS A 110 -5.87 8.36 -3.49
CA LYS A 110 -7.06 8.08 -4.32
C LYS A 110 -8.07 7.19 -3.61
N ILE A 111 -7.60 6.22 -2.82
CA ILE A 111 -8.46 5.37 -1.98
C ILE A 111 -9.19 6.22 -0.94
N ALA A 112 -8.46 7.07 -0.22
CA ALA A 112 -9.02 7.96 0.79
C ALA A 112 -10.04 8.96 0.19
N GLU A 113 -9.70 9.58 -0.95
CA GLU A 113 -10.58 10.48 -1.69
C GLU A 113 -11.87 9.77 -2.12
N ARG A 114 -11.78 8.53 -2.59
CA ARG A 114 -12.95 7.74 -2.96
C ARG A 114 -13.85 7.44 -1.76
N ILE A 115 -13.26 7.09 -0.61
CA ILE A 115 -14.02 6.89 0.64
C ILE A 115 -14.71 8.21 1.04
N ARG A 116 -14.01 9.34 0.94
CA ARG A 116 -14.57 10.68 1.20
C ARG A 116 -15.78 10.98 0.32
N THR A 117 -15.71 10.63 -0.96
CA THR A 117 -16.85 10.73 -1.89
C THR A 117 -18.02 9.84 -1.45
N TYR A 118 -17.75 8.60 -1.03
CA TYR A 118 -18.81 7.72 -0.55
C TYR A 118 -19.49 8.23 0.72
N GLU A 119 -18.74 8.82 1.67
CA GLU A 119 -19.29 9.50 2.85
C GLU A 119 -20.25 10.63 2.43
N ARG A 120 -19.83 11.50 1.51
CA ARG A 120 -20.66 12.60 1.00
C ARG A 120 -21.93 12.11 0.30
N GLU A 121 -21.82 11.05 -0.51
CA GLU A 121 -22.95 10.48 -1.25
C GLU A 121 -24.06 9.92 -0.34
N ILE A 122 -23.74 9.53 0.89
CA ILE A 122 -24.72 9.05 1.87
C ILE A 122 -25.17 10.15 2.85
N GLY A 123 -24.79 11.40 2.60
CA GLY A 123 -25.15 12.57 3.40
C GLY A 123 -24.30 12.76 4.66
N GLU A 124 -23.14 12.09 4.78
CA GLU A 124 -22.20 12.34 5.87
C GLU A 124 -21.24 13.48 5.51
N ASP A 125 -20.95 14.33 6.51
CA ASP A 125 -19.86 15.30 6.41
C ASP A 125 -18.52 14.62 6.78
N PRO A 126 -17.57 14.48 5.83
CA PRO A 126 -16.29 13.85 6.07
C PRO A 126 -15.35 14.66 6.97
N GLU A 127 -15.54 15.97 7.09
CA GLU A 127 -14.66 16.88 7.83
C GLU A 127 -15.18 17.20 9.22
N ARG A 128 -16.47 16.95 9.48
CA ARG A 128 -17.05 17.05 10.82
C ARG A 128 -16.39 16.06 11.76
N ASP A 129 -15.79 16.53 12.83
CA ASP A 129 -15.25 15.68 13.91
C ASP A 129 -16.36 14.76 14.48
N LEU A 130 -16.03 13.48 14.66
CA LEU A 130 -16.93 12.48 15.26
C LEU A 130 -16.80 12.52 16.79
N GLY A 131 -16.81 13.72 17.36
CA GLY A 131 -16.87 13.92 18.80
C GLY A 131 -18.18 13.36 19.36
N ASP A 132 -18.07 12.32 20.18
CA ASP A 132 -19.07 11.86 21.16
C ASP A 132 -20.38 11.20 20.65
N ASP A 133 -20.31 10.29 19.67
CA ASP A 133 -21.44 9.37 19.38
C ASP A 133 -21.35 8.04 20.18
N GLY A 134 -21.00 8.04 21.47
CA GLY A 134 -20.97 6.85 22.37
C GLY A 134 -20.00 5.69 22.01
N PRO A 135 -19.62 4.78 22.92
CA PRO A 135 -18.64 3.73 22.64
C PRO A 135 -19.10 2.82 21.50
N GLY A 136 -18.24 2.67 20.48
CA GLY A 136 -18.48 1.74 19.39
C GLY A 136 -18.21 0.30 19.85
N PRO A 137 -18.71 -0.73 19.14
CA PRO A 137 -18.58 -2.13 19.55
C PRO A 137 -17.13 -2.66 19.64
N THR A 138 -16.13 -1.87 19.23
CA THR A 138 -14.71 -2.19 19.38
C THR A 138 -14.14 -1.87 20.77
N ASP A 139 -14.84 -1.09 21.62
CA ASP A 139 -14.36 -0.74 22.96
C ASP A 139 -14.76 -1.77 24.04
N LEU A 140 -15.55 -2.81 23.69
CA LEU A 140 -15.99 -3.88 24.59
C LEU A 140 -15.14 -5.16 24.52
N ALA A 141 -13.99 -5.13 23.84
CA ALA A 141 -13.14 -6.31 23.60
C ALA A 141 -11.74 -6.20 24.24
N LEU A 142 -11.61 -5.43 25.32
CA LEU A 142 -10.47 -5.49 26.25
C LEU A 142 -10.87 -6.23 27.53
#